data_AF-A0A1B6JTG9-F1
#
_entry.id   AF-A0A1B6JTG9-F1
#
_cell.length_a   1.000
_cell.length_b   1.000
_cell.length_c   1.000
_cell.angle_alpha   90.00
_cell.angle_beta   90.00
_cell.angle_gamma   90.00
#
_symmetry.space_group_name_H-M   'P 1'
#
loop_
_entity.id
_entity.type
_entity.pdbx_description
1 polymer ?
#
loop_
_entity_poly.entity_id
_entity_poly.type
_entity_poly.pdbx_seq_one_letter_code
_entity_poly.pdbx_strand_id
1 'polypeptide(L)'
;FNFNIWSRCPFHVRISHIQLMSTIIKDERKVFRKRYGVQFFLDAIRMHYATSPEVSEEENKTIRISLLSLIKFYLQKECNIKELAAILGFMSTVKEEILVIEVLEMLIARLESRSCKDQLVLLMYEPQAADLIYCLLLNKTFSMDLKHRALKLLSVLLRTEKVYERNKSRLRLQDNTAIGLYPGLISMLPEQ
;
A
#
# COMPACT_ATOMS: atom_id res chain seq x y z
N PHE A 1 3.86 -1.15 -21.76
CA PHE A 1 5.18 -1.24 -21.14
C PHE A 1 5.45 -2.70 -20.81
N ASN A 2 6.66 -3.19 -21.07
CA ASN A 2 7.02 -4.59 -20.84
C ASN A 2 8.27 -4.66 -19.94
N PHE A 3 8.06 -4.85 -18.64
CA PHE A 3 9.16 -4.85 -17.68
C PHE A 3 10.06 -6.08 -17.79
N ASN A 4 9.65 -7.18 -18.45
CA ASN A 4 10.53 -8.31 -18.72
C ASN A 4 11.75 -7.93 -19.56
N ILE A 5 11.60 -6.91 -20.40
CA ILE A 5 12.68 -6.35 -21.23
C ILE A 5 13.38 -5.24 -20.45
N TRP A 6 12.63 -4.23 -19.98
CA TRP A 6 13.21 -3.02 -19.42
C TRP A 6 13.99 -3.23 -18.12
N SER A 7 13.58 -4.20 -17.29
CA SER A 7 14.27 -4.51 -16.02
C SER A 7 15.72 -4.96 -16.20
N ARG A 8 16.09 -5.44 -17.40
CA ARG A 8 17.44 -5.90 -17.73
C ARG A 8 18.34 -4.79 -18.27
N CYS A 9 17.78 -3.60 -18.50
CA CYS A 9 18.55 -2.47 -19.03
C CYS A 9 19.38 -1.79 -17.93
N PRO A 10 20.41 -1.00 -18.29
CA PRO A 10 21.13 -0.16 -17.34
C PRO A 10 20.19 0.76 -16.55
N PHE A 11 20.59 1.13 -15.33
CA PHE A 11 19.75 1.90 -14.41
C PHE A 11 19.19 3.21 -15.00
N HIS A 12 20.05 3.99 -15.66
CA HIS A 12 19.64 5.26 -16.28
C HIS A 12 18.52 5.04 -17.33
N VAL A 13 18.60 3.96 -18.13
CA VAL A 13 17.57 3.59 -19.11
C VAL A 13 16.26 3.23 -18.42
N ARG A 14 16.32 2.43 -17.34
CA ARG A 14 15.15 2.08 -16.52
C ARG A 14 14.43 3.34 -16.00
N ILE A 15 15.18 4.29 -15.45
CA ILE A 15 14.64 5.56 -14.95
C ILE A 15 14.04 6.41 -16.07
N SER A 16 14.74 6.58 -17.19
CA SER A 16 14.22 7.34 -18.35
C SER A 16 12.90 6.76 -18.87
N HIS A 17 12.75 5.43 -18.92
CA HIS A 17 11.49 4.81 -19.31
C HIS A 17 10.37 5.04 -18.30
N ILE A 18 10.65 5.01 -16.99
CA ILE A 18 9.64 5.29 -15.96
C ILE A 18 9.21 6.76 -16.02
N GLN A 19 10.14 7.68 -16.29
CA GLN A 19 9.83 9.10 -16.49
C GLN A 19 8.96 9.31 -17.73
N LEU A 20 9.31 8.71 -18.87
CA LEU A 20 8.47 8.74 -20.09
C LEU A 20 7.06 8.20 -19.80
N MET A 21 6.99 7.07 -19.10
CA MET A 21 5.73 6.47 -18.68
C MET A 21 4.92 7.42 -17.78
N SER A 22 5.57 8.11 -16.84
CA SER A 22 4.93 9.12 -16.01
C SER A 22 4.32 10.24 -16.85
N THR A 23 5.05 10.75 -17.84
CA THR A 23 4.58 11.80 -18.74
C THR A 23 3.35 11.35 -19.51
N ILE A 24 3.42 10.23 -20.24
CA ILE A 24 2.29 9.81 -21.08
C ILE A 24 1.07 9.34 -20.26
N ILE A 25 1.27 8.81 -19.05
CA ILE A 25 0.18 8.48 -18.13
C ILE A 25 -0.51 9.75 -17.62
N LYS A 26 0.24 10.83 -17.39
CA LYS A 26 -0.35 12.11 -16.96
C LYS A 26 -1.19 12.71 -18.07
N ASP A 27 -0.77 12.55 -19.32
CA ASP A 27 -1.48 13.05 -20.50
C ASP A 27 -2.75 12.24 -20.80
N GLU A 28 -2.66 10.89 -20.82
CA GLU A 28 -3.75 9.98 -21.20
C GLU A 28 -4.19 9.03 -20.07
N ARG A 29 -4.41 9.58 -18.87
CA ARG A 29 -4.66 8.80 -17.64
C ARG A 29 -5.69 7.68 -17.77
N LYS A 30 -6.87 7.94 -18.36
CA LYS A 30 -7.95 6.94 -18.43
C LYS A 30 -7.58 5.74 -19.31
N VAL A 31 -6.94 6.01 -20.45
CA VAL A 31 -6.51 4.99 -21.41
C VAL A 31 -5.44 4.11 -20.77
N PHE A 32 -4.40 4.72 -20.19
CA PHE A 32 -3.32 3.98 -19.57
C PHE A 32 -3.73 3.28 -18.29
N ARG A 33 -4.65 3.84 -17.48
CA ARG A 33 -5.17 3.14 -16.29
C ARG A 33 -5.91 1.86 -16.64
N LYS A 34 -6.66 1.85 -17.75
CA LYS A 34 -7.35 0.65 -18.25
C LYS A 34 -6.35 -0.43 -18.71
N ARG A 35 -5.24 -0.01 -19.32
CA ARG A 35 -4.23 -0.93 -19.89
C ARG A 35 -3.16 -1.37 -18.88
N TYR A 36 -2.78 -0.49 -17.97
CA TYR A 36 -1.72 -0.61 -16.97
C TYR A 36 -2.21 0.00 -15.65
N GLY A 37 -3.07 -0.76 -14.97
CA GLY A 37 -3.66 -0.37 -13.69
C GLY A 37 -2.71 -0.58 -12.51
N VAL A 38 -3.24 -0.41 -11.30
CA VAL A 38 -2.48 -0.56 -10.04
C VAL A 38 -1.79 -1.93 -9.94
N GLN A 39 -2.52 -3.02 -10.23
CA GLN A 39 -1.99 -4.39 -10.19
C GLN A 39 -0.73 -4.55 -11.08
N PHE A 40 -0.75 -4.00 -12.29
CA PHE A 40 0.37 -4.10 -13.23
C PHE A 40 1.67 -3.51 -12.64
N PHE A 41 1.59 -2.38 -11.95
CA PHE A 41 2.77 -1.77 -11.31
C PHE A 41 3.24 -2.56 -10.09
N LEU A 42 2.32 -3.08 -9.29
CA LEU A 42 2.64 -3.94 -8.16
C LEU A 42 3.32 -5.24 -8.62
N ASP A 43 2.82 -5.86 -9.68
CA ASP A 43 3.43 -7.05 -10.28
C ASP A 43 4.82 -6.76 -10.82
N ALA A 44 5.01 -5.61 -11.48
CA ALA A 44 6.33 -5.20 -11.96
C ALA A 44 7.32 -5.00 -10.81
N ILE A 45 6.89 -4.38 -9.69
CA ILE A 45 7.71 -4.24 -8.48
C ILE A 45 8.10 -5.61 -7.93
N ARG A 46 7.12 -6.50 -7.73
CA ARG A 46 7.35 -7.85 -7.18
C ARG A 46 8.28 -8.68 -8.04
N MET A 47 8.05 -8.69 -9.35
CA MET A 47 8.73 -9.61 -10.26
C MET A 47 10.14 -9.15 -10.61
N HIS A 48 10.41 -7.85 -10.62
CA HIS A 48 11.65 -7.32 -11.16
C HIS A 48 12.48 -6.49 -10.18
N TYR A 49 11.89 -5.98 -9.10
CA TYR A 49 12.54 -4.99 -8.24
C TYR A 49 12.41 -5.30 -6.74
N ALA A 50 12.01 -6.52 -6.37
CA ALA A 50 11.80 -6.91 -4.98
C ALA A 50 13.10 -6.92 -4.18
N THR A 51 14.03 -7.78 -4.57
CA THR A 51 15.43 -7.79 -4.14
C THR A 51 16.22 -8.55 -5.19
N SER A 52 17.37 -8.06 -5.61
CA SER A 52 18.26 -8.78 -6.52
C SER A 52 19.70 -8.62 -6.08
N PRO A 53 20.49 -9.71 -5.95
CA PRO A 53 21.90 -9.61 -5.57
C PRO A 53 22.75 -8.93 -6.65
N GLU A 54 22.27 -8.89 -7.89
CA GLU A 54 23.00 -8.33 -9.04
C GLU A 54 22.82 -6.81 -9.20
N VAL A 55 21.82 -6.23 -8.54
CA VAL A 55 21.42 -4.83 -8.70
C VAL A 55 21.52 -4.12 -7.35
N SER A 56 22.03 -2.89 -7.35
CA SER A 56 22.08 -2.06 -6.15
C SER A 56 20.67 -1.90 -5.54
N GLU A 57 20.56 -2.11 -4.23
CA GLU A 57 19.29 -1.93 -3.53
C GLU A 57 18.81 -0.47 -3.57
N GLU A 58 19.73 0.49 -3.64
CA GLU A 58 19.40 1.91 -3.82
C GLU A 58 18.75 2.19 -5.18
N GLU A 59 19.24 1.53 -6.23
CA GLU A 59 18.66 1.63 -7.58
C GLU A 59 17.26 1.00 -7.60
N ASN A 60 17.12 -0.20 -7.03
CA ASN A 60 15.82 -0.88 -6.93
C ASN A 60 14.83 -0.02 -6.15
N LYS A 61 15.23 0.50 -4.98
CA LYS A 61 14.40 1.41 -4.18
C LYS A 61 13.98 2.64 -4.98
N THR A 62 14.88 3.26 -5.72
CA THR A 62 14.56 4.43 -6.57
C THR A 62 13.51 4.09 -7.63
N ILE A 63 13.64 2.94 -8.28
CA ILE A 63 12.67 2.44 -9.25
C ILE A 63 11.32 2.16 -8.58
N ARG A 64 11.30 1.44 -7.45
CA ARG A 64 10.08 1.11 -6.71
C ARG A 64 9.33 2.35 -6.28
N ILE A 65 10.01 3.33 -5.68
CA ILE A 65 9.42 4.63 -5.31
C ILE A 65 8.82 5.31 -6.54
N SER A 66 9.51 5.28 -7.68
CA SER A 66 9.01 5.89 -8.92
C SER A 66 7.74 5.19 -9.43
N LEU A 67 7.68 3.84 -9.38
CA LEU A 67 6.49 3.08 -9.77
C LEU A 67 5.32 3.27 -8.78
N LEU A 68 5.62 3.26 -7.47
CA LEU A 68 4.65 3.56 -6.42
C LEU A 68 4.10 4.98 -6.57
N SER A 69 4.88 5.93 -7.07
CA SER A 69 4.40 7.30 -7.37
C SER A 69 3.34 7.33 -8.48
N LEU A 70 3.37 6.40 -9.45
CA LEU A 70 2.35 6.27 -10.48
C LEU A 70 1.05 5.69 -9.91
N ILE A 71 1.16 4.70 -9.03
CA ILE A 71 0.02 4.18 -8.26
C ILE A 71 -0.59 5.32 -7.42
N LYS A 72 0.25 6.05 -6.68
CA LYS A 72 -0.11 7.23 -5.89
C LYS A 72 -0.87 8.26 -6.72
N PHE A 73 -0.43 8.50 -7.96
CA PHE A 73 -1.08 9.40 -8.92
C PHE A 73 -2.49 8.92 -9.34
N TYR A 74 -2.67 7.61 -9.61
CA TYR A 74 -4.00 7.06 -9.87
C TYR A 74 -4.94 7.27 -8.68
N LEU A 75 -4.49 6.91 -7.48
CA LEU A 75 -5.27 7.02 -6.24
C LEU A 75 -5.64 8.47 -5.89
N GLN A 76 -4.80 9.45 -6.27
CA GLN A 76 -5.07 10.86 -6.03
C GLN A 76 -6.36 11.34 -6.72
N LYS A 77 -6.69 10.79 -7.89
CA LYS A 77 -7.86 11.21 -8.66
C LYS A 77 -9.11 10.44 -8.25
N GLU A 78 -8.97 9.12 -8.16
CA GLU A 78 -10.06 8.20 -7.82
C GLU A 78 -9.44 6.88 -7.39
N CYS A 79 -10.04 6.19 -6.42
CA CYS A 79 -9.66 4.83 -6.02
C CYS A 79 -10.92 3.98 -6.02
N ASN A 80 -10.83 2.77 -6.58
CA ASN A 80 -11.92 1.79 -6.48
C ASN A 80 -11.52 0.59 -5.62
N ILE A 81 -12.51 -0.22 -5.24
CA ILE A 81 -12.32 -1.38 -4.37
C ILE A 81 -11.34 -2.41 -4.94
N LYS A 82 -11.32 -2.62 -6.27
CA LYS A 82 -10.41 -3.59 -6.90
C LYS A 82 -8.96 -3.15 -6.80
N GLU A 83 -8.71 -1.85 -6.94
CA GLU A 83 -7.36 -1.29 -6.80
C GLU A 83 -6.89 -1.30 -5.36
N LEU A 84 -7.76 -0.99 -4.39
CA LEU A 84 -7.39 -1.15 -2.99
C LEU A 84 -7.13 -2.62 -2.66
N ALA A 85 -7.98 -3.54 -3.09
CA ALA A 85 -7.79 -4.97 -2.90
C ALA A 85 -6.46 -5.47 -3.50
N ALA A 86 -6.06 -4.96 -4.67
CA ALA A 86 -4.75 -5.24 -5.27
C ALA A 86 -3.59 -4.78 -4.36
N ILE A 87 -3.69 -3.58 -3.76
CA ILE A 87 -2.68 -3.05 -2.84
C ILE A 87 -2.60 -3.86 -1.54
N LEU A 88 -3.75 -4.15 -0.92
CA LEU A 88 -3.82 -4.94 0.31
C LEU A 88 -3.34 -6.38 0.05
N GLY A 89 -3.80 -7.00 -1.03
CA GLY A 89 -3.37 -8.34 -1.45
C GLY A 89 -1.88 -8.40 -1.78
N PHE A 90 -1.30 -7.31 -2.32
CA PHE A 90 0.13 -7.24 -2.52
C PHE A 90 0.89 -7.28 -1.19
N MET A 91 0.49 -6.45 -0.22
CA MET A 91 1.12 -6.40 1.10
C MET A 91 0.97 -7.71 1.89
N SER A 92 -0.12 -8.46 1.70
CA SER A 92 -0.34 -9.73 2.40
C SER A 92 0.45 -10.91 1.82
N THR A 93 0.92 -10.81 0.57
CA THR A 93 1.53 -11.94 -0.15
C THR A 93 3.00 -11.76 -0.48
N VAL A 94 3.52 -10.53 -0.42
CA VAL A 94 4.93 -10.26 -0.69
C VAL A 94 5.81 -10.69 0.49
N LYS A 95 6.99 -11.26 0.22
CA LYS A 95 7.88 -11.81 1.27
C LYS A 95 8.84 -10.75 1.79
N GLU A 96 9.23 -9.84 0.92
CA GLU A 96 10.21 -8.80 1.17
C GLU A 96 9.58 -7.68 1.99
N GLU A 97 9.97 -7.60 3.26
CA GLU A 97 9.42 -6.63 4.21
C GLU A 97 9.53 -5.19 3.71
N ILE A 98 10.63 -4.84 3.05
CA ILE A 98 10.86 -3.50 2.50
C ILE A 98 9.77 -3.07 1.52
N LEU A 99 9.20 -4.00 0.75
CA LEU A 99 8.12 -3.70 -0.18
C LEU A 99 6.83 -3.36 0.55
N VAL A 100 6.54 -4.05 1.65
CA VAL A 100 5.37 -3.73 2.50
C VAL A 100 5.53 -2.35 3.12
N ILE A 101 6.73 -2.04 3.64
CA ILE A 101 7.05 -0.73 4.23
C ILE A 101 6.82 0.40 3.21
N GLU A 102 7.35 0.27 1.99
CA GLU A 102 7.22 1.30 0.96
C GLU A 102 5.75 1.51 0.52
N VAL A 103 4.95 0.44 0.47
CA VAL A 103 3.51 0.55 0.18
C VAL A 103 2.77 1.23 1.35
N LEU A 104 3.08 0.88 2.60
CA LEU A 104 2.52 1.55 3.78
C LEU A 104 2.85 3.04 3.77
N GLU A 105 4.09 3.42 3.50
CA GLU A 105 4.52 4.82 3.40
C GLU A 105 3.78 5.56 2.29
N MET A 106 3.58 4.93 1.14
CA MET A 106 2.81 5.48 0.02
C MET A 106 1.33 5.72 0.41
N LEU A 107 0.69 4.77 1.10
CA LEU A 107 -0.68 4.89 1.60
C LEU A 107 -0.81 5.97 2.67
N ILE A 108 0.08 5.97 3.67
CA ILE A 108 0.12 7.00 4.74
C ILE A 108 0.24 8.38 4.11
N ALA A 109 1.19 8.57 3.20
CA ALA A 109 1.39 9.85 2.51
C ALA A 109 0.19 10.26 1.65
N ARG A 110 -0.64 9.31 1.19
CA ARG A 110 -1.91 9.63 0.51
C ARG A 110 -2.97 10.08 1.50
N LEU A 111 -3.18 9.32 2.58
CA LEU A 111 -4.23 9.55 3.56
C LEU A 111 -3.99 10.83 4.37
N GLU A 112 -2.74 11.17 4.67
CA GLU A 112 -2.36 12.43 5.33
C GLU A 112 -2.48 13.65 4.40
N SER A 113 -2.62 13.45 3.09
CA SER A 113 -2.75 14.57 2.15
C SER A 113 -4.07 15.31 2.36
N ARG A 114 -4.01 16.64 2.48
CA ARG A 114 -5.23 17.50 2.53
C ARG A 114 -6.17 17.28 1.34
N SER A 115 -5.62 16.84 0.21
CA SER A 115 -6.36 16.52 -1.02
C SER A 115 -6.88 15.08 -1.09
N CYS A 116 -6.74 14.28 -0.02
CA CYS A 116 -7.18 12.90 0.00
C CYS A 116 -8.69 12.81 -0.24
N LYS A 117 -9.10 12.00 -1.20
CA LYS A 117 -10.52 11.77 -1.49
C LYS A 117 -11.13 10.86 -0.44
N ASP A 118 -12.39 11.14 -0.10
CA ASP A 118 -13.13 10.39 0.92
C ASP A 118 -13.27 8.92 0.54
N GLN A 119 -13.40 8.62 -0.75
CA GLN A 119 -13.48 7.24 -1.26
C GLN A 119 -12.30 6.36 -0.81
N LEU A 120 -11.06 6.86 -0.86
CA LEU A 120 -9.91 6.07 -0.40
C LEU A 120 -9.99 5.83 1.11
N VAL A 121 -10.40 6.84 1.88
CA VAL A 121 -10.56 6.73 3.32
C VAL A 121 -11.64 5.70 3.63
N LEU A 122 -12.83 5.82 3.04
CA LEU A 122 -13.96 4.89 3.25
C LEU A 122 -13.58 3.45 2.92
N LEU A 123 -12.89 3.21 1.81
CA LEU A 123 -12.44 1.87 1.44
C LEU A 123 -11.45 1.27 2.45
N MET A 124 -10.66 2.08 3.15
CA MET A 124 -9.77 1.62 4.23
C MET A 124 -10.51 1.20 5.51
N TYR A 125 -11.82 1.47 5.62
CA TYR A 125 -12.68 0.99 6.70
C TYR A 125 -13.42 -0.31 6.36
N GLU A 126 -13.23 -0.84 5.15
CA GLU A 126 -13.71 -2.17 4.80
C GLU A 126 -12.99 -3.24 5.64
N PRO A 127 -13.66 -4.35 6.01
CA PRO A 127 -13.13 -5.38 6.91
C PRO A 127 -11.68 -5.80 6.59
N GLN A 128 -11.43 -6.07 5.31
CA GLN A 128 -10.15 -6.59 4.82
C GLN A 128 -8.96 -5.67 5.12
N ALA A 129 -9.16 -4.35 5.16
CA ALA A 129 -8.08 -3.40 5.40
C ALA A 129 -7.62 -3.43 6.87
N ALA A 130 -8.57 -3.45 7.82
CA ALA A 130 -8.27 -3.52 9.23
C ALA A 130 -7.58 -4.85 9.59
N ASP A 131 -8.14 -5.95 9.10
CA ASP A 131 -7.62 -7.31 9.35
C ASP A 131 -6.16 -7.42 8.90
N LEU A 132 -5.85 -6.93 7.70
CA LEU A 132 -4.47 -6.93 7.20
C LEU A 132 -3.52 -6.14 8.10
N ILE A 133 -3.92 -4.94 8.52
CA ILE A 133 -3.07 -4.11 9.38
C ILE A 133 -2.80 -4.81 10.72
N TYR A 134 -3.79 -5.50 11.29
CA TYR A 134 -3.59 -6.30 12.49
C TYR A 134 -2.69 -7.51 12.24
N CYS A 135 -2.84 -8.22 11.11
CA CYS A 135 -1.92 -9.30 10.73
C CYS A 135 -0.47 -8.82 10.66
N LEU A 136 -0.23 -7.63 10.10
CA LEU A 136 1.10 -7.01 10.05
C LEU A 136 1.67 -6.72 11.46
N LEU A 137 0.83 -6.30 12.41
CA LEU A 137 1.25 -6.03 13.80
C LEU A 137 1.52 -7.31 14.60
N LEU A 138 0.68 -8.32 14.44
CA LEU A 138 0.73 -9.58 15.18
C LEU A 138 1.86 -10.50 14.69
N ASN A 139 2.27 -10.37 13.42
CA ASN A 139 3.35 -11.17 12.90
C ASN A 139 4.68 -10.86 13.64
N LYS A 140 5.26 -11.88 14.26
CA LYS A 140 6.49 -11.79 15.04
C LYS A 140 7.75 -11.69 14.16
N THR A 141 7.66 -12.03 12.87
CA THR A 141 8.80 -11.97 11.95
C THR A 141 9.08 -10.57 11.43
N PHE A 142 8.09 -9.69 11.41
CA PHE A 142 8.26 -8.32 10.92
C PHE A 142 8.97 -7.43 11.93
N SER A 143 9.82 -6.55 11.42
CA SER A 143 10.58 -5.61 12.22
C SER A 143 9.71 -4.58 12.93
N MET A 144 10.30 -3.90 13.91
CA MET A 144 9.67 -2.75 14.56
C MET A 144 9.45 -1.58 13.59
N ASP A 145 10.24 -1.48 12.53
CA ASP A 145 10.10 -0.41 11.53
C ASP A 145 8.77 -0.55 10.77
N LEU A 146 8.46 -1.75 10.28
CA LEU A 146 7.17 -2.06 9.65
C LEU A 146 6.02 -1.87 10.62
N LYS A 147 6.13 -2.39 11.85
CA LYS A 147 5.08 -2.24 12.86
C LYS A 147 4.80 -0.77 13.18
N HIS A 148 5.84 0.07 13.22
CA HIS A 148 5.68 1.51 13.37
C HIS A 148 4.87 2.12 12.21
N ARG A 149 5.11 1.73 10.95
CA ARG A 149 4.31 2.20 9.80
C ARG A 149 2.86 1.71 9.88
N ALA A 150 2.65 0.45 10.25
CA ALA A 150 1.30 -0.11 10.43
C ALA A 150 0.52 0.66 11.52
N LEU A 151 1.13 0.93 12.68
CA LEU A 151 0.54 1.77 13.73
C LEU A 151 0.28 3.20 13.26
N LYS A 152 1.21 3.79 12.51
CA LYS A 152 1.03 5.12 11.93
C LYS A 152 -0.18 5.15 10.99
N LEU A 153 -0.35 4.13 10.15
CA LEU A 153 -1.51 4.00 9.27
C LEU A 153 -2.82 3.94 10.06
N LEU A 154 -2.90 3.13 11.12
CA LEU A 154 -4.07 3.12 12.02
C LEU A 154 -4.33 4.49 12.64
N SER A 155 -3.29 5.17 13.11
CA SER A 155 -3.39 6.50 13.71
C SER A 155 -3.96 7.53 12.72
N VAL A 156 -3.48 7.53 11.47
CA VAL A 156 -3.98 8.41 10.41
C VAL A 156 -5.46 8.16 10.12
N LEU A 157 -5.88 6.89 10.05
CA LEU A 157 -7.28 6.54 9.85
C LEU A 157 -8.13 6.97 11.05
N LEU A 158 -7.75 6.60 12.28
CA LEU A 158 -8.50 6.95 13.50
C LEU A 158 -8.68 8.46 13.68
N ARG A 159 -7.70 9.27 13.28
CA ARG A 159 -7.77 10.74 13.35
C ARG A 159 -8.60 11.39 12.25
N THR A 160 -9.03 10.65 11.23
CA THR A 160 -9.77 11.25 10.10
C THR A 160 -11.15 11.73 10.55
N GLU A 161 -11.53 12.95 10.20
CA GLU A 161 -12.88 13.48 10.46
C GLU A 161 -13.89 13.07 9.37
N LYS A 162 -13.41 12.41 8.30
CA LYS A 162 -14.20 12.00 7.13
C LYS A 162 -15.11 10.79 7.39
N VAL A 163 -15.00 10.17 8.56
CA VAL A 163 -15.74 8.96 8.93
C VAL A 163 -16.29 9.12 10.33
N TYR A 164 -17.57 8.78 10.51
CA TYR A 164 -18.24 8.81 11.82
C TYR A 164 -17.53 7.93 12.84
N GLU A 165 -17.43 8.39 14.09
CA GLU A 165 -16.75 7.67 15.18
C GLU A 165 -17.23 6.23 15.39
N ARG A 166 -18.53 5.98 15.23
CA ARG A 166 -19.10 4.62 15.34
C ARG A 166 -18.46 3.62 14.37
N ASN A 167 -18.06 4.08 13.19
CA ASN A 167 -17.43 3.24 12.16
C ASN A 167 -15.94 3.03 12.43
N LYS A 168 -15.33 3.84 13.31
CA LYS A 168 -13.92 3.72 13.69
C LYS A 168 -13.63 2.66 14.74
N SER A 169 -14.66 2.17 15.43
CA SER A 169 -14.57 1.06 16.39
C SER A 169 -13.78 -0.14 15.84
N ARG A 170 -13.96 -0.45 14.54
CA ARG A 170 -13.27 -1.55 13.85
C ARG A 170 -11.75 -1.42 13.76
N LEU A 171 -11.22 -0.20 13.86
CA LEU A 171 -9.79 0.08 13.83
C LEU A 171 -9.18 0.25 15.23
N ARG A 172 -10.01 0.29 16.28
CA ARG A 172 -9.53 0.45 17.66
C ARG A 172 -9.13 -0.92 18.22
N LEU A 173 -7.97 -0.95 18.88
CA LEU A 173 -7.48 -2.13 19.60
C LEU A 173 -8.28 -2.40 20.89
N GLN A 174 -8.96 -1.39 21.43
CA GLN A 174 -9.75 -1.47 22.65
C GLN A 174 -11.03 -0.63 22.50
N ASP A 175 -12.16 -1.12 23.02
CA ASP A 175 -13.41 -0.36 23.09
C ASP A 175 -13.47 0.49 24.36
N ASN A 176 -14.26 1.57 24.33
CA ASN A 176 -14.48 2.48 25.46
C ASN A 176 -15.41 1.88 26.55
N THR A 177 -15.88 0.64 26.38
CA THR A 177 -16.69 -0.08 27.37
C THR A 177 -15.81 -0.71 28.44
N ALA A 178 -16.27 -0.69 29.70
CA ALA A 178 -15.57 -1.26 30.87
C ALA A 178 -15.21 -2.75 30.75
N ILE A 179 -15.79 -3.47 29.78
CA ILE A 179 -15.44 -4.83 29.39
C ILE A 179 -14.40 -4.72 28.27
N GLY A 180 -13.18 -4.35 28.64
CA GLY A 180 -12.17 -3.85 27.72
C GLY A 180 -11.44 -4.89 26.89
N LEU A 181 -12.11 -5.66 26.01
CA LEU A 181 -11.43 -6.47 25.00
C LEU A 181 -12.27 -6.67 23.72
N TYR A 182 -11.58 -6.61 22.58
CA TYR A 182 -12.12 -6.73 21.23
C TYR A 182 -12.49 -8.19 20.90
N PRO A 183 -13.74 -8.51 20.49
CA PRO A 183 -14.16 -9.89 20.18
C PRO A 183 -13.42 -10.54 19.00
N GLY A 184 -13.06 -9.77 17.96
CA GLY A 184 -12.47 -10.33 16.73
C GLY A 184 -10.97 -10.67 16.78
N LEU A 185 -10.26 -10.17 17.79
CA LEU A 185 -8.84 -10.41 18.04
C LEU A 185 -8.70 -11.72 18.82
N ILE A 186 -9.68 -12.02 19.70
CA ILE A 186 -9.80 -13.31 20.37
C ILE A 186 -10.26 -14.39 19.40
N SER A 187 -11.19 -14.12 18.47
CA SER A 187 -11.62 -15.13 17.48
C SER A 187 -10.53 -15.58 16.49
N MET A 188 -9.39 -14.87 16.46
CA MET A 188 -8.23 -15.17 15.61
C MET A 188 -7.06 -15.76 16.39
N LEU A 189 -7.15 -15.85 17.72
CA LEU A 189 -6.15 -16.55 18.52
C LEU A 189 -6.48 -18.05 18.49
N PRO A 190 -5.53 -18.93 18.13
CA PRO A 190 -5.75 -20.36 18.24
C PRO A 190 -6.04 -20.69 19.71
N GLU A 191 -7.10 -21.48 19.94
CA GLU A 191 -7.35 -22.10 21.24
C GLU A 191 -6.09 -22.91 21.62
N GLN A 192 -5.62 -22.69 22.86
CA GLN A 192 -4.42 -23.32 23.41
C GLN A 192 -4.53 -24.84 23.45
#